data_AF-A0A1Y3B0V9-F1
#
_entry.id   AF-A0A1Y3B0V9-F1
#
_cell.length_a   1.000
_cell.length_b   1.000
_cell.length_c   1.000
_cell.angle_alpha   90.00
_cell.angle_beta   90.00
_cell.angle_gamma   90.00
#
_symmetry.space_group_name_H-M   'P 1'
#
loop_
_entity.id
_entity.type
_entity.pdbx_description
1 polymer ?
#
loop_
_entity_poly.entity_id
_entity_poly.type
_entity_poly.pdbx_seq_one_letter_code
_entity_poly.pdbx_strand_id
1 'polypeptide(L)'
;LVGPQNACIGLGQQLVQRGHQVSFLVNDKFVKKFQPYSTQFKIIGLKPVAEEENEEEKGLAPIQILINSFMRMGLFDPIKPIEKIHRMIDSKFIKNLGANAEAFEPQIRMLIEQEKPDIFLVDAKIMSPCIMNSSIPWVYVFCANPLGLFTDERLPPFSSDLPIDGDPREWQEYRTILHEKYFDKVVARQRQICEKFGYPPTKDQ
;
A
#
# COMPACT_ATOMS: atom_id res chain seq x y z
N LEU A 1 -4.87 -9.49 -11.03
CA LEU A 1 -4.02 -8.71 -10.09
C LEU A 1 -4.63 -7.32 -9.98
N VAL A 2 -4.26 -6.50 -9.00
CA VAL A 2 -4.74 -5.11 -8.88
C VAL A 2 -3.60 -4.12 -9.14
N GLY A 3 -3.88 -2.82 -9.08
CA GLY A 3 -2.97 -1.72 -9.48
C GLY A 3 -1.52 -1.90 -9.01
N PRO A 4 -1.26 -2.00 -7.69
CA PRO A 4 0.10 -2.16 -7.15
C PRO A 4 0.89 -3.33 -7.75
N GLN A 5 0.28 -4.51 -7.89
CA GLN A 5 1.02 -5.67 -8.44
C GLN A 5 1.34 -5.47 -9.92
N ASN A 6 0.42 -4.91 -10.70
CA ASN A 6 0.65 -4.66 -12.12
C ASN A 6 1.77 -3.62 -12.33
N ALA A 7 1.80 -2.56 -11.52
CA ALA A 7 2.86 -1.54 -11.58
C ALA A 7 4.23 -2.16 -11.31
N CYS A 8 4.36 -2.95 -10.23
CA CYS A 8 5.61 -3.62 -9.90
C CYS A 8 6.02 -4.66 -10.95
N ILE A 9 5.08 -5.41 -11.53
CA ILE A 9 5.37 -6.37 -12.62
C ILE A 9 5.99 -5.65 -13.81
N GLY A 10 5.39 -4.56 -14.28
CA GLY A 10 5.91 -3.80 -15.41
C GLY A 10 7.34 -3.30 -15.16
N LEU A 11 7.60 -2.78 -13.96
CA LEU A 11 8.94 -2.35 -13.55
C LEU A 11 9.93 -3.53 -13.48
N GLY A 12 9.50 -4.67 -12.90
CA GLY A 12 10.31 -5.89 -12.82
C GLY A 12 10.69 -6.43 -14.20
N GLN A 13 9.77 -6.42 -15.16
CA GLN A 13 10.05 -6.85 -16.53
C GLN A 13 11.15 -6.00 -17.18
N GLN A 14 11.14 -4.69 -16.93
CA GLN A 14 12.17 -3.78 -17.42
C GLN A 14 13.54 -4.02 -16.79
N LEU A 15 13.59 -4.46 -15.53
CA LEU A 15 14.82 -4.83 -14.85
C LEU A 15 15.37 -6.17 -15.35
N VAL A 16 14.52 -7.17 -15.55
CA VAL A 16 14.91 -8.46 -16.15
C VAL A 16 15.47 -8.26 -17.56
N GLN A 17 14.83 -7.41 -18.38
CA GLN A 17 15.35 -7.06 -19.71
C GLN A 17 16.74 -6.42 -19.68
N ARG A 18 17.11 -5.78 -18.57
CA ARG A 18 18.44 -5.17 -18.34
C ARG A 18 19.44 -6.14 -17.69
N GLY A 19 19.06 -7.40 -17.48
CA GLY A 19 19.93 -8.44 -16.92
C GLY A 19 19.90 -8.57 -15.40
N HIS A 20 18.96 -7.90 -14.72
CA HIS A 20 18.82 -8.04 -13.26
C HIS A 20 17.99 -9.28 -12.89
N GLN A 21 18.33 -9.89 -11.75
CA GLN A 21 17.49 -10.91 -11.13
C GLN A 21 16.41 -10.23 -10.27
N VAL A 22 15.16 -10.65 -10.42
CA VAL A 22 14.03 -10.01 -9.73
C VAL A 22 13.27 -11.06 -8.93
N SER A 23 13.15 -10.82 -7.62
CA SER A 23 12.34 -11.61 -6.69
C SER A 23 11.11 -10.82 -6.25
N PHE A 24 9.95 -11.46 -6.32
CA PHE A 24 8.68 -10.90 -5.84
C PHE A 24 8.30 -11.52 -4.51
N LEU A 25 8.27 -10.70 -3.47
CA LEU A 25 7.66 -11.07 -2.19
C LEU A 25 6.17 -10.75 -2.25
N VAL A 26 5.33 -11.78 -2.24
CA VAL A 26 3.88 -11.63 -2.43
C VAL A 26 3.13 -12.34 -1.33
N ASN A 27 1.98 -11.81 -0.91
CA ASN A 27 1.07 -12.57 -0.05
C ASN A 27 0.75 -13.92 -0.73
N ASP A 28 0.83 -15.01 0.02
CA ASP A 28 0.68 -16.38 -0.48
C ASP A 28 -0.63 -16.60 -1.27
N LYS A 29 -1.70 -15.88 -0.89
CA LYS A 29 -2.99 -15.86 -1.61
C LYS A 29 -2.86 -15.43 -3.09
N PHE A 30 -1.80 -14.69 -3.44
CA PHE A 30 -1.54 -14.22 -4.81
C PHE A 30 -0.50 -15.04 -5.58
N VAL A 31 0.23 -15.97 -4.94
CA VAL A 31 1.31 -16.73 -5.61
C VAL A 31 0.82 -17.40 -6.90
N LYS A 32 -0.35 -18.05 -6.86
CA LYS A 32 -0.96 -18.66 -8.06
C LYS A 32 -1.20 -17.66 -9.20
N LYS A 33 -1.49 -16.39 -8.88
CA LYS A 33 -1.72 -15.33 -9.88
C LYS A 33 -0.41 -14.78 -10.46
N PHE A 34 0.70 -14.95 -9.73
CA PHE A 34 2.03 -14.61 -10.20
C PHE A 34 2.66 -15.72 -11.04
N GLN A 35 2.05 -16.91 -11.11
CA GLN A 35 2.62 -18.05 -11.82
C GLN A 35 2.94 -17.80 -13.31
N PRO A 36 2.14 -17.02 -14.08
CA PRO A 36 2.52 -16.68 -15.46
C PRO A 36 3.87 -15.95 -15.60
N TYR A 37 4.40 -15.39 -14.52
CA TYR A 37 5.65 -14.62 -14.49
C TYR A 37 6.82 -15.39 -13.87
N SER A 38 6.66 -16.66 -13.46
CA SER A 38 7.70 -17.42 -12.76
C SER A 38 8.92 -17.78 -13.60
N THR A 39 8.81 -17.67 -14.93
CA THR A 39 9.96 -17.79 -15.84
C THR A 39 10.84 -16.55 -15.85
N GLN A 40 10.30 -15.40 -15.44
CA GLN A 40 11.00 -14.11 -15.41
C GLN A 40 11.43 -13.75 -13.99
N PHE A 41 10.64 -14.11 -12.98
CA PHE A 41 10.83 -13.70 -11.60
C PHE A 41 10.87 -14.90 -10.66
N LYS A 42 11.67 -14.78 -9.59
CA LYS A 42 11.55 -15.67 -8.44
C LYS A 42 10.35 -15.23 -7.58
N ILE A 43 9.34 -16.08 -7.45
CA ILE A 43 8.13 -15.76 -6.66
C ILE A 43 8.24 -16.37 -5.27
N ILE A 44 8.14 -15.55 -4.23
CA ILE A 44 8.26 -15.97 -2.83
C ILE A 44 6.96 -15.60 -2.09
N GLY A 45 6.27 -16.62 -1.58
CA GLY A 45 5.03 -16.46 -0.83
C GLY A 45 5.28 -16.07 0.63
N LEU A 46 4.63 -15.00 1.07
CA LEU A 46 4.57 -14.54 2.45
C LEU A 46 3.23 -14.96 3.06
N LYS A 47 3.28 -15.69 4.17
CA LYS A 47 2.08 -16.16 4.87
C LYS A 47 1.46 -14.98 5.64
N PRO A 48 0.23 -14.54 5.33
CA PRO A 48 -0.43 -13.48 6.09
C PRO A 48 -0.91 -14.00 7.45
N VAL A 49 -1.38 -13.10 8.31
CA VAL A 49 -2.23 -13.51 9.45
C VAL A 49 -3.44 -14.26 8.89
N ALA A 50 -3.86 -15.32 9.58
CA ALA A 50 -5.16 -15.94 9.30
C ALA A 50 -6.25 -14.87 9.50
N GLU A 51 -6.78 -14.35 8.41
CA GLU A 51 -7.97 -13.51 8.43
C GLU A 51 -9.17 -14.45 8.59
N GLU A 52 -10.14 -14.07 9.43
CA GLU A 52 -11.46 -14.68 9.36
C GLU A 52 -11.97 -14.50 7.92
N GLU A 53 -12.15 -15.61 7.20
CA GLU A 53 -12.75 -15.55 5.87
C GLU A 53 -14.13 -14.93 6.04
N ASN A 54 -14.32 -13.76 5.44
CA ASN A 54 -15.66 -13.22 5.29
C ASN A 54 -16.40 -14.16 4.33
N GLU A 55 -17.39 -14.91 4.85
CA GLU A 55 -18.17 -15.86 4.05
C GLU A 55 -18.82 -15.18 2.83
N GLU A 56 -19.11 -13.87 2.90
CA GLU A 56 -19.60 -13.07 1.76
C GLU A 56 -18.55 -12.84 0.66
N GLU A 57 -17.27 -12.94 0.98
CA GLU A 57 -16.14 -12.70 0.06
C GLU A 57 -15.53 -14.02 -0.45
N LYS A 58 -16.01 -15.16 0.06
CA LYS A 58 -15.53 -16.48 -0.29
C LYS A 58 -15.80 -16.79 -1.77
N GLY A 59 -14.75 -17.21 -2.47
CA GLY A 59 -14.82 -17.50 -3.91
C GLY A 59 -14.82 -16.27 -4.83
N LEU A 60 -14.85 -15.04 -4.30
CA LEU A 60 -14.78 -13.83 -5.12
C LEU A 60 -13.36 -13.57 -5.62
N ALA A 61 -13.25 -13.06 -6.85
CA ALA A 61 -11.97 -12.54 -7.35
C ALA A 61 -11.57 -11.26 -6.58
N PRO A 62 -10.26 -10.98 -6.38
CA PRO A 62 -9.79 -9.78 -5.68
C PRO A 62 -10.30 -8.46 -6.25
N ILE A 63 -10.48 -8.38 -7.58
CA ILE A 63 -11.07 -7.20 -8.21
C ILE A 63 -12.54 -7.03 -7.82
N GLN A 64 -13.28 -8.13 -7.65
CA GLN A 64 -14.67 -8.10 -7.20
C GLN A 64 -14.78 -7.67 -5.73
N ILE A 65 -13.90 -8.18 -4.86
CA ILE A 65 -13.82 -7.77 -3.46
C ILE A 65 -13.54 -6.25 -3.39
N LEU A 66 -12.61 -5.76 -4.21
CA LEU A 66 -12.29 -4.33 -4.29
C LEU A 66 -13.50 -3.50 -4.77
N ILE A 67 -14.17 -3.91 -5.85
CA ILE A 67 -15.37 -3.24 -6.36
C ILE A 67 -16.46 -3.20 -5.29
N ASN A 68 -16.75 -4.34 -4.65
CA ASN A 68 -17.74 -4.41 -3.57
C ASN A 68 -17.38 -3.49 -2.40
N SER A 69 -16.09 -3.38 -2.06
CA SER A 69 -15.62 -2.43 -1.04
C SER A 69 -15.90 -0.98 -1.46
N PHE A 70 -15.64 -0.62 -2.71
CA PHE A 70 -15.89 0.74 -3.22
C PHE A 70 -17.38 1.09 -3.23
N MET A 71 -18.23 0.13 -3.61
CA MET A 71 -19.69 0.29 -3.55
C MET A 71 -20.16 0.48 -2.09
N ARG A 72 -19.68 -0.34 -1.15
CA ARG A 72 -20.02 -0.22 0.29
C ARG A 72 -19.57 1.12 0.89
N MET A 73 -18.45 1.66 0.42
CA MET A 73 -17.96 2.98 0.82
C MET A 73 -18.76 4.14 0.22
N GLY A 74 -19.63 3.87 -0.76
CA GLY A 74 -20.33 4.92 -1.51
C GLY A 74 -19.39 5.77 -2.35
N LEU A 75 -18.26 5.21 -2.82
CA LEU A 75 -17.25 5.96 -3.59
C LEU A 75 -17.85 6.60 -4.85
N PHE A 76 -18.82 5.92 -5.46
CA PHE A 76 -19.52 6.33 -6.66
C PHE A 76 -20.88 7.00 -6.38
N ASP A 77 -21.26 7.17 -5.11
CA ASP A 77 -22.49 7.88 -4.76
C ASP A 77 -22.38 9.36 -5.17
N PRO A 78 -23.49 10.01 -5.56
CA PRO A 78 -23.52 11.43 -5.90
C PRO A 78 -23.51 12.31 -4.63
N ILE A 79 -22.53 12.08 -3.77
CA ILE A 79 -22.30 12.82 -2.52
C ILE A 79 -21.04 13.68 -2.63
N LYS A 80 -20.95 14.70 -1.78
CA LYS A 80 -19.81 15.63 -1.77
C LYS A 80 -18.49 14.89 -1.44
N PRO A 81 -17.36 15.31 -2.01
CA PRO A 81 -16.02 14.84 -1.64
C PRO A 81 -15.76 14.70 -0.14
N ILE A 82 -16.19 15.71 0.63
CA ILE A 82 -16.00 15.75 2.09
C ILE A 82 -16.74 14.62 2.80
N GLU A 83 -17.90 14.21 2.31
CA GLU A 83 -18.65 13.07 2.86
C GLU A 83 -18.00 11.74 2.47
N LYS A 84 -17.44 11.65 1.25
CA LYS A 84 -16.74 10.45 0.78
C LYS A 84 -15.51 10.14 1.64
N ILE A 85 -14.72 11.16 2.01
CA ILE A 85 -13.52 10.96 2.83
C ILE A 85 -13.90 10.47 4.25
N HIS A 86 -14.94 11.01 4.88
CA HIS A 86 -15.43 10.51 6.17
C HIS A 86 -15.80 9.02 6.11
N ARG A 87 -16.58 8.61 5.09
CA ARG A 87 -16.94 7.19 4.89
C ARG A 87 -15.71 6.30 4.64
N MET A 88 -14.73 6.79 3.89
CA MET A 88 -13.48 6.06 3.64
C MET A 88 -12.69 5.85 4.94
N ILE A 89 -12.57 6.88 5.78
CA ILE A 89 -11.82 6.84 7.05
C ILE A 89 -12.41 5.82 8.02
N ASP A 90 -13.73 5.71 8.09
CA ASP A 90 -14.42 4.81 9.03
C ASP A 90 -14.42 3.34 8.59
N SER A 91 -14.03 3.09 7.34
CA SER A 91 -14.03 1.76 6.74
C SER A 91 -12.97 0.84 7.35
N LYS A 92 -13.17 -0.49 7.17
CA LYS A 92 -12.19 -1.52 7.56
C LYS A 92 -10.79 -1.29 6.95
N PHE A 93 -10.71 -0.53 5.85
CA PHE A 93 -9.47 -0.18 5.15
C PHE A 93 -8.47 0.53 6.05
N ILE A 94 -8.94 1.40 6.96
CA ILE A 94 -8.08 2.09 7.94
C ILE A 94 -7.87 1.25 9.19
N LYS A 95 -8.90 0.50 9.62
CA LYS A 95 -8.83 -0.33 10.84
C LYS A 95 -7.79 -1.46 10.74
N ASN A 96 -7.62 -2.03 9.55
CA ASN A 96 -6.66 -3.13 9.32
C ASN A 96 -5.27 -2.66 8.83
N LEU A 97 -4.99 -1.36 8.99
CA LEU A 97 -3.73 -0.79 8.51
C LEU A 97 -2.53 -1.45 9.20
N GLY A 98 -1.57 -1.91 8.40
CA GLY A 98 -0.31 -2.49 8.88
C GLY A 98 -0.38 -3.95 9.34
N ALA A 99 -1.54 -4.61 9.33
CA ALA A 99 -1.65 -6.04 9.71
C ALA A 99 -0.72 -6.95 8.88
N ASN A 100 -0.67 -6.72 7.55
CA ASN A 100 0.25 -7.44 6.67
C ASN A 100 1.72 -7.12 6.96
N ALA A 101 2.06 -5.84 7.19
CA ALA A 101 3.45 -5.45 7.48
C ALA A 101 3.95 -6.13 8.75
N GLU A 102 3.11 -6.21 9.78
CA GLU A 102 3.39 -6.90 11.03
C GLU A 102 3.53 -8.42 10.85
N ALA A 103 2.68 -9.06 10.05
CA ALA A 103 2.75 -10.49 9.76
C ALA A 103 3.98 -10.87 8.93
N PHE A 104 4.35 -10.01 8.00
CA PHE A 104 5.42 -10.26 7.03
C PHE A 104 6.80 -9.91 7.59
N GLU A 105 6.90 -9.02 8.58
CA GLU A 105 8.17 -8.58 9.17
C GLU A 105 9.17 -9.71 9.49
N PRO A 106 8.82 -10.76 10.26
CA PRO A 106 9.78 -11.83 10.56
C PRO A 106 10.17 -12.65 9.32
N GLN A 107 9.25 -12.83 8.37
CA GLN A 107 9.49 -13.58 7.14
C GLN A 107 10.42 -12.79 6.20
N ILE A 108 10.16 -11.50 6.03
CA ILE A 108 10.99 -10.61 5.22
C ILE A 108 12.39 -10.52 5.83
N ARG A 109 12.53 -10.35 7.14
CA ARG A 109 13.83 -10.33 7.81
C ARG A 109 14.69 -11.56 7.49
N MET A 110 14.09 -12.75 7.59
CA MET A 110 14.76 -14.01 7.22
C MET A 110 15.13 -14.03 5.73
N LEU A 111 14.25 -13.56 4.85
CA LEU A 111 14.50 -13.53 3.40
C LEU A 111 15.61 -12.54 3.02
N ILE A 112 15.78 -11.44 3.75
CA ILE A 112 16.90 -10.51 3.51
C ILE A 112 18.24 -11.23 3.70
N GLU A 113 18.37 -12.07 4.74
CA GLU A 113 19.60 -12.83 5.00
C GLU A 113 19.84 -13.94 3.96
N GLN A 114 18.76 -14.57 3.48
CA GLN A 114 18.82 -15.67 2.51
C GLN A 114 19.07 -15.18 1.08
N GLU A 115 18.32 -14.17 0.65
CA GLU A 115 18.32 -13.68 -0.73
C GLU A 115 19.37 -12.60 -0.97
N LYS A 116 19.79 -11.87 0.08
CA LYS A 116 20.79 -10.79 0.04
C LYS A 116 20.56 -9.82 -1.14
N PRO A 117 19.38 -9.19 -1.23
CA PRO A 117 19.06 -8.32 -2.36
C PRO A 117 19.92 -7.06 -2.35
N ASP A 118 20.25 -6.53 -3.53
CA ASP A 118 21.00 -5.28 -3.66
C ASP A 118 20.13 -4.03 -3.48
N ILE A 119 18.82 -4.14 -3.71
CA ILE A 119 17.85 -3.03 -3.62
C ILE A 119 16.43 -3.56 -3.37
N PHE A 120 15.62 -2.80 -2.63
CA PHE A 120 14.19 -3.03 -2.51
C PHE A 120 13.36 -2.05 -3.34
N LEU A 121 12.30 -2.56 -3.97
CA LEU A 121 11.26 -1.75 -4.60
C LEU A 121 9.96 -2.01 -3.84
N VAL A 122 9.40 -0.99 -3.21
CA VAL A 122 8.31 -1.17 -2.25
C VAL A 122 7.10 -0.32 -2.63
N ASP A 123 6.00 -0.99 -2.97
CA ASP A 123 4.66 -0.39 -3.05
C ASP A 123 3.83 -0.89 -1.86
N ALA A 124 3.90 -0.14 -0.76
CA ALA A 124 3.17 -0.44 0.46
C ALA A 124 2.81 0.84 1.22
N LYS A 125 1.68 0.84 1.91
CA LYS A 125 1.29 1.96 2.80
C LYS A 125 2.05 1.96 4.11
N ILE A 126 2.30 0.76 4.63
CA ILE A 126 3.09 0.50 5.83
C ILE A 126 4.19 -0.44 5.39
N MET A 127 5.44 -0.02 5.59
CA MET A 127 6.61 -0.79 5.20
C MET A 127 7.06 -1.66 6.37
N SER A 128 7.55 -2.87 6.07
CA SER A 128 8.19 -3.72 7.07
C SER A 128 9.41 -3.02 7.67
N PRO A 129 9.47 -2.83 9.01
CA PRO A 129 10.57 -2.12 9.66
C PRO A 129 11.97 -2.64 9.30
N CYS A 130 12.14 -3.94 9.06
CA CYS A 130 13.43 -4.49 8.65
C CYS A 130 13.94 -3.93 7.32
N ILE A 131 13.05 -3.58 6.37
CA ILE A 131 13.44 -2.94 5.10
C ILE A 131 13.87 -1.50 5.38
N MET A 132 13.05 -0.73 6.10
CA MET A 132 13.29 0.68 6.40
C MET A 132 14.61 0.92 7.14
N ASN A 133 14.99 -0.01 8.01
CA ASN A 133 16.18 0.06 8.86
C ASN A 133 17.32 -0.83 8.36
N SER A 134 17.22 -1.39 7.16
CA SER A 134 18.33 -2.13 6.54
C SER A 134 19.40 -1.16 6.02
N SER A 135 20.61 -1.67 5.80
CA SER A 135 21.66 -0.96 5.06
C SER A 135 21.47 -1.04 3.54
N ILE A 136 20.44 -1.74 3.06
CA ILE A 136 20.16 -1.95 1.64
C ILE A 136 19.29 -0.78 1.16
N PRO A 137 19.63 -0.15 0.02
CA PRO A 137 18.81 0.94 -0.52
C PRO A 137 17.40 0.45 -0.87
N TRP A 138 16.42 1.33 -0.74
CA TRP A 138 15.05 1.06 -1.15
C TRP A 138 14.44 2.23 -1.90
N VAL A 139 13.53 1.92 -2.82
CA VAL A 139 12.79 2.90 -3.61
C VAL A 139 11.31 2.71 -3.35
N TYR A 140 10.64 3.80 -2.99
CA TYR A 140 9.19 3.82 -2.91
C TYR A 140 8.59 3.81 -4.31
N VAL A 141 7.74 2.82 -4.59
CA VAL A 141 6.98 2.75 -5.83
C VAL A 141 5.56 3.22 -5.54
N PHE A 142 5.25 4.44 -5.97
CA PHE A 142 3.93 5.02 -5.80
C PHE A 142 3.10 4.85 -7.06
N CYS A 143 2.22 3.84 -7.08
CA CYS A 143 1.39 3.52 -8.24
C CYS A 143 0.07 4.32 -8.34
N ALA A 144 -0.27 5.07 -7.29
CA ALA A 144 -1.50 5.86 -7.25
C ALA A 144 -1.36 7.16 -8.04
N ASN A 145 -2.42 7.97 -8.07
CA ASN A 145 -2.38 9.28 -8.73
C ASN A 145 -1.22 10.12 -8.15
N PRO A 146 -0.28 10.60 -8.99
CA PRO A 146 0.96 11.23 -8.54
C PRO A 146 0.74 12.49 -7.68
N LEU A 147 -0.45 13.08 -7.69
CA LEU A 147 -0.85 14.17 -6.79
C LEU A 147 -0.60 13.85 -5.32
N GLY A 148 -0.66 12.57 -4.92
CA GLY A 148 -0.35 12.13 -3.56
C GLY A 148 1.12 12.28 -3.14
N LEU A 149 2.02 12.60 -4.07
CA LEU A 149 3.43 12.91 -3.79
C LEU A 149 3.71 14.40 -3.62
N PHE A 150 2.70 15.26 -3.83
CA PHE A 150 2.87 16.71 -3.80
C PHE A 150 2.10 17.33 -2.63
N THR A 151 2.76 18.21 -1.88
CA THR A 151 2.18 19.04 -0.83
C THR A 151 1.95 20.49 -1.30
N ASP A 152 1.70 20.67 -2.60
CA ASP A 152 1.47 21.99 -3.20
C ASP A 152 0.02 22.44 -2.98
N GLU A 153 -0.17 23.58 -2.31
CA GLU A 153 -1.48 24.17 -2.04
C GLU A 153 -2.19 24.68 -3.30
N ARG A 154 -1.45 24.88 -4.40
CA ARG A 154 -2.02 25.29 -5.70
C ARG A 154 -2.69 24.15 -6.44
N LEU A 155 -2.53 22.91 -5.97
CA LEU A 155 -3.15 21.73 -6.55
C LEU A 155 -4.34 21.29 -5.68
N PRO A 156 -5.36 20.62 -6.27
CA PRO A 156 -6.41 20.02 -5.48
C PRO A 156 -5.84 18.94 -4.54
N PRO A 157 -6.52 18.61 -3.43
CA PRO A 157 -6.04 17.58 -2.52
C PRO A 157 -6.05 16.19 -3.17
N PHE A 158 -5.06 15.36 -2.82
CA PHE A 158 -4.98 13.97 -3.28
C PHE A 158 -6.27 13.20 -2.99
N SER A 159 -6.76 12.46 -4.00
CA SER A 159 -7.95 11.60 -3.90
C SER A 159 -9.27 12.35 -3.58
N SER A 160 -9.30 13.67 -3.72
CA SER A 160 -10.47 14.48 -3.35
C SER A 160 -11.58 14.52 -4.40
N ASP A 161 -11.28 14.36 -5.69
CA ASP A 161 -12.24 14.63 -6.78
C ASP A 161 -12.70 16.10 -6.82
N LEU A 162 -11.98 17.01 -6.13
CA LEU A 162 -12.23 18.44 -6.18
C LEU A 162 -11.65 19.04 -7.47
N PRO A 163 -12.36 19.98 -8.12
CA PRO A 163 -11.92 20.57 -9.37
C PRO A 163 -10.74 21.52 -9.15
N ILE A 164 -9.90 21.71 -10.18
CA ILE A 164 -8.70 22.56 -10.13
C ILE A 164 -9.01 24.05 -9.97
N ASP A 165 -10.21 24.48 -10.36
CA ASP A 165 -10.77 25.82 -10.21
C ASP A 165 -11.76 25.91 -9.03
N GLY A 166 -11.75 24.92 -8.13
CA GLY A 166 -12.60 24.87 -6.94
C GLY A 166 -12.21 25.88 -5.85
N ASP A 167 -13.06 25.97 -4.82
CA ASP A 167 -12.82 26.85 -3.67
C ASP A 167 -11.62 26.33 -2.83
N PRO A 168 -10.54 27.13 -2.67
CA PRO A 168 -9.39 26.74 -1.85
C PRO A 168 -9.74 26.41 -0.40
N ARG A 169 -10.86 26.93 0.13
CA ARG A 169 -11.33 26.60 1.49
C ARG A 169 -11.81 25.16 1.60
N GLU A 170 -12.49 24.65 0.57
CA GLU A 170 -12.92 23.24 0.50
C GLU A 170 -11.69 22.32 0.38
N TRP A 171 -10.67 22.77 -0.35
CA TRP A 171 -9.41 22.04 -0.45
C TRP A 171 -8.72 21.95 0.90
N GLN A 172 -8.64 23.07 1.63
CA GLN A 172 -8.02 23.12 2.94
C GLN A 172 -8.76 22.25 3.95
N GLU A 173 -10.09 22.30 3.97
CA GLU A 173 -10.92 21.45 4.84
C GLU A 173 -10.66 19.96 4.56
N TYR A 174 -10.68 19.56 3.27
CA TYR A 174 -10.40 18.19 2.88
C TYR A 174 -8.97 17.75 3.27
N ARG A 175 -7.97 18.61 3.09
CA ARG A 175 -6.57 18.34 3.48
C ARG A 175 -6.47 18.09 4.98
N THR A 176 -7.06 18.96 5.80
CA THR A 176 -7.05 18.79 7.26
C THR A 176 -7.59 17.42 7.65
N ILE A 177 -8.75 17.02 7.10
CA ILE A 177 -9.35 15.72 7.36
C ILE A 177 -8.45 14.58 6.87
N LEU A 178 -7.91 14.68 5.65
CA LEU A 178 -7.03 13.66 5.10
C LEU A 178 -5.75 13.49 5.94
N HIS A 179 -5.14 14.58 6.40
CA HIS A 179 -3.97 14.52 7.26
C HIS A 179 -4.30 13.86 8.59
N GLU A 180 -5.22 14.44 9.36
CA GLU A 180 -5.53 14.00 10.72
C GLU A 180 -6.06 12.56 10.78
N LYS A 181 -6.88 12.19 9.79
CA LYS A 181 -7.63 10.94 9.85
C LYS A 181 -7.02 9.81 9.05
N TYR A 182 -6.14 10.12 8.09
CA TYR A 182 -5.44 9.12 7.27
C TYR A 182 -3.93 9.15 7.49
N PHE A 183 -3.23 10.21 7.09
CA PHE A 183 -1.76 10.24 7.10
C PHE A 183 -1.19 10.10 8.52
N ASP A 184 -1.72 10.83 9.49
CA ASP A 184 -1.26 10.75 10.88
C ASP A 184 -1.46 9.36 11.47
N LYS A 185 -2.56 8.68 11.10
CA LYS A 185 -2.80 7.29 11.50
C LYS A 185 -1.83 6.31 10.83
N VAL A 186 -1.46 6.53 9.57
CA VAL A 186 -0.44 5.74 8.87
C VAL A 186 0.91 5.89 9.56
N VAL A 187 1.32 7.12 9.86
CA VAL A 187 2.58 7.40 10.57
C VAL A 187 2.57 6.79 11.96
N ALA A 188 1.50 7.01 12.74
CA ALA A 188 1.36 6.42 14.07
C ALA A 188 1.42 4.89 14.03
N ARG A 189 0.75 4.26 13.05
CA ARG A 189 0.77 2.81 12.88
C ARG A 189 2.15 2.30 12.47
N GLN A 190 2.87 3.00 11.61
CA GLN A 190 4.23 2.67 11.23
C GLN A 190 5.16 2.71 12.46
N ARG A 191 5.07 3.77 13.28
CA ARG A 191 5.85 3.91 14.53
C ARG A 191 5.56 2.76 15.51
N GLN A 192 4.29 2.42 15.73
CA GLN A 192 3.91 1.30 16.59
C GLN A 192 4.51 -0.04 16.12
N ILE A 193 4.55 -0.29 14.81
CA ILE A 193 5.14 -1.53 14.27
C ILE A 193 6.66 -1.49 14.42
N CYS A 194 7.32 -0.36 14.18
CA CYS A 194 8.76 -0.20 14.45
C CYS A 194 9.08 -0.50 15.93
N GLU A 195 8.37 0.11 16.86
CA GLU A 195 8.52 -0.10 18.31
C GLU A 195 8.32 -1.56 18.70
N LYS A 196 7.25 -2.19 18.20
CA LYS A 196 6.94 -3.61 18.44
C LYS A 196 8.11 -4.52 18.09
N PHE A 197 8.80 -4.23 16.99
CA PHE A 197 9.92 -5.05 16.49
C PHE A 197 11.30 -4.55 16.92
N GLY A 198 11.37 -3.56 17.81
CA GLY A 198 12.62 -3.05 18.38
C GLY A 198 13.43 -2.15 17.44
N TYR A 199 12.80 -1.56 16.43
CA TYR A 199 13.44 -0.59 15.54
C TYR A 199 13.23 0.83 16.05
N PRO A 200 14.17 1.76 15.79
CA PRO A 200 13.94 3.16 16.08
C PRO A 200 12.68 3.64 15.33
N PRO A 201 11.91 4.56 15.93
CA PRO A 201 10.80 5.17 15.24
C PRO A 201 11.30 5.87 13.98
N THR A 202 10.46 5.91 12.96
CA THR A 202 10.74 6.67 11.74
C THR A 202 11.08 8.10 12.12
N LYS A 203 12.23 8.61 11.68
CA LYS A 203 12.54 10.04 11.81
C LYS A 203 11.39 10.82 11.16
N ASP A 204 10.99 11.92 11.77
CA ASP A 204 10.06 12.85 11.15
C ASP A 204 10.70 13.29 9.82
N GLN A 205 10.05 12.90 8.71
CA GLN A 205 10.41 13.31 7.35
C GLN A 205 9.32 14.23 6.82
#